data_AF-A0A9R1AFN6-F1
#
_entry.id   AF-A0A9R1AFN6-F1
#
_cell.length_a   1.000
_cell.length_b   1.000
_cell.length_c   1.000
_cell.angle_alpha   90.00
_cell.angle_beta   90.00
_cell.angle_gamma   90.00
#
_symmetry.space_group_name_H-M   'P 1'
#
loop_
_entity.id
_entity.type
_entity.pdbx_description
1 polymer ?
#
loop_
_entity_poly.entity_id
_entity_poly.type
_entity_poly.pdbx_seq_one_letter_code
_entity_poly.pdbx_strand_id
1 'polypeptide(L)'
;MVIPRHRRIHKYLQADFKAAAAMVGHPEWEFPRDAGQYNDTPQRTRFFVDNGTYLTEQGRFFLAWYSNNLIKHGDKILDEANKVFLGHRVQLAIKISGIHWWYKVPSHAAEITAGYYNLHDRDGYRPIARMLKRHRASLNFTCAEMRDSEQSSQAMSAPEELQVLSAGWREGLNMACENALPRYDPTAYNTILRNARPHGINKSGPPEHKLFGFTYLRLLNQLVEGQNYVNFKTFVDRMHANLPHDPCVDPVAPLQRSGPELTIEMILQAAQPKLDPFPFEEHTDLPVQGLGGIGGDVEGPTGGMGGEVQDPTGSMGGELPATV
;
A
#
# COMPACT_ATOMS: atom_id res chain seq x y z
N MET A 1 -7.81 -8.99 12.48
CA MET A 1 -7.62 -7.57 12.84
C MET A 1 -8.93 -7.16 13.53
N VAL A 2 -8.93 -6.61 14.75
CA VAL A 2 -10.14 -6.38 15.59
C VAL A 2 -10.18 -4.92 16.02
N ILE A 3 -11.39 -4.41 16.25
CA ILE A 3 -11.58 -3.23 17.09
C ILE A 3 -10.94 -3.53 18.47
N PRO A 4 -10.02 -2.69 18.97
CA PRO A 4 -8.98 -3.19 19.87
C PRO A 4 -9.50 -3.60 21.27
N ARG A 5 -9.62 -4.91 21.53
CA ARG A 5 -9.73 -5.46 22.90
C ARG A 5 -8.36 -5.67 23.56
N HIS A 6 -7.28 -5.85 22.77
CA HIS A 6 -5.95 -6.24 23.28
C HIS A 6 -4.81 -5.25 23.04
N ARG A 7 -4.99 -4.19 22.24
CA ARG A 7 -4.25 -2.95 22.49
C ARG A 7 -5.10 -2.20 23.50
N ARG A 8 -4.56 -1.85 24.67
CA ARG A 8 -5.19 -0.83 25.52
C ARG A 8 -5.42 0.38 24.60
N ILE A 9 -6.67 0.61 24.17
CA ILE A 9 -7.00 1.82 23.43
C ILE A 9 -6.57 2.94 24.35
N HIS A 10 -5.65 3.74 23.85
CA HIS A 10 -4.96 4.70 24.68
C HIS A 10 -6.00 5.60 25.36
N LYS A 11 -5.82 5.91 26.64
CA LYS A 11 -6.76 6.71 27.45
C LYS A 11 -7.25 7.99 26.75
N TYR A 12 -6.41 8.57 25.88
CA TYR A 12 -6.74 9.74 25.06
C TYR A 12 -7.82 9.45 24.01
N LEU A 13 -7.75 8.33 23.28
CA LEU A 13 -8.78 7.95 22.31
C LEU A 13 -10.07 7.49 22.99
N GLN A 14 -9.98 6.90 24.19
CA GLN A 14 -11.17 6.61 25.01
C GLN A 14 -11.90 7.90 25.43
N ALA A 15 -11.15 8.89 25.92
CA ALA A 15 -11.70 10.19 26.29
C ALA A 15 -12.28 10.94 25.08
N ASP A 16 -11.59 10.92 23.94
CA ASP A 16 -12.04 11.51 22.67
C ASP A 16 -13.36 10.90 22.20
N PHE A 17 -13.46 9.56 22.18
CA PHE A 17 -14.72 8.89 21.83
C PHE A 17 -15.86 9.26 22.77
N LYS A 18 -15.61 9.26 24.09
CA LYS A 18 -16.64 9.62 25.07
C LYS A 18 -17.14 11.05 24.91
N ALA A 19 -16.24 11.99 24.62
CA ALA A 19 -16.62 13.37 24.31
C ALA A 19 -17.45 13.45 23.01
N ALA A 20 -17.00 12.77 21.94
CA ALA A 20 -17.72 12.75 20.67
C ALA A 20 -19.13 12.14 20.81
N ALA A 21 -19.27 11.06 21.59
CA ALA A 21 -20.54 10.39 21.83
C ALA A 21 -21.51 11.29 22.64
N ALA A 22 -21.00 11.98 23.67
CA ALA A 22 -21.80 12.93 24.45
C ALA A 22 -22.30 14.11 23.59
N MET A 23 -21.48 14.61 22.65
CA MET A 23 -21.86 15.70 21.75
C MET A 23 -23.03 15.37 20.82
N VAL A 24 -23.21 14.09 20.47
CA VAL A 24 -24.34 13.63 19.65
C VAL A 24 -25.51 13.13 20.50
N GLY A 25 -25.51 13.40 21.80
CA GLY A 25 -26.60 13.04 22.70
C GLY A 25 -26.57 11.59 23.20
N HIS A 26 -25.47 10.86 22.98
CA HIS A 26 -25.32 9.45 23.33
C HIS A 26 -24.12 9.18 24.26
N PRO A 27 -24.06 9.78 25.47
CA PRO A 27 -22.94 9.58 26.40
C PRO A 27 -22.80 8.11 26.88
N GLU A 28 -23.88 7.32 26.79
CA GLU A 28 -23.93 5.90 27.11
C GLU A 28 -23.19 5.03 26.09
N TRP A 29 -22.95 5.52 24.86
CA TRP A 29 -22.26 4.72 23.84
C TRP A 29 -20.84 4.39 24.26
N GLU A 30 -20.45 3.17 23.94
CA GLU A 30 -19.14 2.59 24.21
C GLU A 30 -18.56 1.95 22.94
N PHE A 31 -17.29 1.57 23.00
CA PHE A 31 -16.68 0.76 21.97
C PHE A 31 -17.39 -0.59 21.82
N PRO A 32 -17.48 -1.12 20.59
CA PRO A 32 -18.07 -2.43 20.33
C PRO A 32 -17.44 -3.54 21.18
N ARG A 33 -18.21 -4.09 22.11
CA ARG A 33 -17.79 -5.21 22.95
C ARG A 33 -17.97 -6.55 22.24
N ASP A 34 -18.65 -6.59 21.11
CA ASP A 34 -19.07 -7.80 20.41
C ASP A 34 -18.29 -8.04 19.10
N ALA A 35 -17.13 -7.41 18.96
CA ALA A 35 -16.23 -7.48 17.81
C ALA A 35 -15.30 -8.71 17.77
N GLY A 36 -15.36 -9.62 18.74
CA GLY A 36 -14.53 -10.82 18.78
C GLY A 36 -13.05 -10.58 19.11
N GLN A 37 -12.18 -11.45 18.59
CA GLN A 37 -10.73 -11.49 18.78
C GLN A 37 -9.96 -11.63 17.45
N TYR A 38 -8.63 -11.52 17.48
CA TYR A 38 -7.80 -11.32 16.26
C TYR A 38 -8.00 -12.33 15.15
N ASN A 39 -8.21 -13.60 15.51
CA ASN A 39 -8.30 -14.73 14.60
C ASN A 39 -9.74 -15.23 14.42
N ASP A 40 -10.74 -14.49 14.92
CA ASP A 40 -12.14 -14.79 14.63
C ASP A 40 -12.45 -14.46 13.16
N THR A 41 -13.35 -15.23 12.57
CA THR A 41 -13.98 -14.90 11.29
C THR A 41 -15.16 -13.95 11.54
N PRO A 42 -15.60 -13.16 10.55
CA PRO A 42 -16.72 -12.24 10.69
C PRO A 42 -17.97 -12.91 11.30
N GLN A 43 -18.28 -14.14 10.85
CA GLN A 43 -19.44 -14.93 11.29
C GLN A 43 -19.39 -15.35 12.76
N ARG A 44 -18.21 -15.32 13.40
CA ARG A 44 -18.03 -15.66 14.82
C ARG A 44 -18.27 -14.46 15.75
N THR A 45 -18.57 -13.30 15.20
CA THR A 45 -18.74 -12.05 15.95
C THR A 45 -20.14 -11.49 15.74
N ARG A 46 -20.75 -10.86 16.76
CA ARG A 46 -22.04 -10.17 16.52
C ARG A 46 -21.84 -8.83 15.81
N PHE A 47 -20.64 -8.26 15.90
CA PHE A 47 -20.34 -7.01 15.22
C PHE A 47 -20.17 -7.17 13.71
N PHE A 48 -19.39 -8.14 13.23
CA PHE A 48 -19.03 -8.26 11.80
C PHE A 48 -19.82 -9.31 11.02
N VAL A 49 -20.70 -10.08 11.65
CA VAL A 49 -21.61 -11.00 10.92
C VAL A 49 -22.54 -10.20 9.99
N ASP A 50 -23.07 -10.86 8.96
CA ASP A 50 -24.08 -10.25 8.09
C ASP A 50 -25.25 -9.71 8.92
N ASN A 51 -25.68 -8.47 8.63
CA ASN A 51 -26.65 -7.72 9.43
C ASN A 51 -26.26 -7.51 10.91
N GLY A 52 -24.95 -7.57 11.21
CA GLY A 52 -24.40 -7.40 12.55
C GLY A 52 -24.42 -5.96 13.05
N THR A 53 -23.91 -5.75 14.27
CA THR A 53 -24.01 -4.46 14.96
C THR A 53 -23.18 -3.34 14.31
N TYR A 54 -22.27 -3.64 13.38
CA TYR A 54 -21.59 -2.65 12.54
C TYR A 54 -22.55 -1.77 11.71
N LEU A 55 -23.76 -2.26 11.42
CA LEU A 55 -24.82 -1.55 10.71
C LEU A 55 -25.82 -0.84 11.64
N THR A 56 -25.64 -0.91 12.95
CA THR A 56 -26.46 -0.10 13.89
C THR A 56 -26.03 1.35 13.85
N GLU A 57 -26.84 2.25 14.41
CA GLU A 57 -26.47 3.66 14.56
C GLU A 57 -25.17 3.83 15.37
N GLN A 58 -25.08 3.17 16.53
CA GLN A 58 -23.87 3.16 17.34
C GLN A 58 -22.67 2.56 16.59
N GLY A 59 -22.89 1.48 15.82
CA GLY A 59 -21.86 0.85 14.99
C GLY A 59 -21.30 1.83 13.95
N ARG A 60 -22.19 2.44 13.14
CA ARG A 60 -21.80 3.44 12.15
C ARG A 60 -21.11 4.65 12.77
N PHE A 61 -21.61 5.14 13.90
CA PHE A 61 -20.98 6.23 14.64
C PHE A 61 -19.56 5.88 15.07
N PHE A 62 -19.37 4.71 15.69
CA PHE A 62 -18.06 4.22 16.10
C PHE A 62 -17.10 4.10 14.90
N LEU A 63 -17.56 3.53 13.79
CA LEU A 63 -16.75 3.33 12.59
C LEU A 63 -16.37 4.64 11.91
N ALA A 64 -17.29 5.60 11.85
CA ALA A 64 -17.02 6.95 11.39
C ALA A 64 -16.00 7.64 12.29
N TRP A 65 -16.20 7.64 13.61
CA TRP A 65 -15.24 8.23 14.57
C TRP A 65 -13.84 7.62 14.42
N TYR A 66 -13.75 6.28 14.36
CA TYR A 66 -12.48 5.56 14.30
C TYR A 66 -11.71 5.86 13.01
N SER A 67 -12.38 5.77 11.86
CA SER A 67 -11.76 6.07 10.56
C SER A 67 -11.43 7.55 10.38
N ASN A 68 -12.28 8.46 10.87
CA ASN A 68 -12.03 9.90 10.82
C ASN A 68 -10.80 10.31 11.61
N ASN A 69 -10.52 9.64 12.73
CA ASN A 69 -9.32 9.92 13.51
C ASN A 69 -8.03 9.60 12.75
N LEU A 70 -8.03 8.58 11.88
CA LEU A 70 -6.89 8.29 11.01
C LEU A 70 -6.73 9.36 9.91
N ILE A 71 -7.84 9.82 9.32
CA ILE A 71 -7.81 10.91 8.33
C ILE A 71 -7.28 12.20 8.96
N LYS A 72 -7.81 12.62 10.11
CA LYS A 72 -7.36 13.80 10.85
C LYS A 72 -5.89 13.71 11.26
N HIS A 73 -5.43 12.51 11.61
CA HIS A 73 -4.03 12.27 11.94
C HIS A 73 -3.12 12.48 10.73
N GLY A 74 -3.47 11.86 9.58
CA GLY A 74 -2.73 12.03 8.33
C GLY A 74 -2.69 13.48 7.87
N ASP A 75 -3.84 14.17 7.92
CA ASP A 75 -3.97 15.58 7.54
C ASP A 75 -3.05 16.51 8.34
N LYS A 76 -3.04 16.36 9.68
CA LYS A 76 -2.17 17.14 10.57
C LYS A 76 -0.69 16.91 10.27
N ILE A 77 -0.27 15.65 10.15
CA ILE A 77 1.14 15.32 9.92
C ILE A 77 1.60 15.78 8.54
N LEU A 78 0.77 15.59 7.51
CA LEU A 78 1.08 16.06 6.17
C LEU A 78 1.14 17.58 6.08
N ASP A 79 0.33 18.29 6.87
CA ASP A 79 0.43 19.74 6.92
C ASP A 79 1.79 20.21 7.46
N GLU A 80 2.29 19.57 8.51
CA GLU A 80 3.63 19.85 9.05
C GLU A 80 4.74 19.43 8.08
N ALA A 81 4.66 18.22 7.50
CA ALA A 81 5.62 17.78 6.50
C ALA A 81 5.67 18.74 5.30
N ASN A 82 4.51 19.23 4.84
CA ASN A 82 4.43 20.20 3.77
C ASN A 82 5.08 21.55 4.13
N LYS A 83 4.97 22.01 5.40
CA LYS A 83 5.71 23.21 5.87
C LYS A 83 7.22 22.98 5.83
N VAL A 84 7.68 21.82 6.28
CA VAL A 84 9.11 21.47 6.33
C VAL A 84 9.72 21.41 4.93
N PHE A 85 9.02 20.79 3.98
CA PHE A 85 9.53 20.59 2.62
C PHE A 85 9.03 21.65 1.61
N LEU A 86 8.46 22.76 2.08
CA LEU A 86 7.96 23.84 1.22
C LEU A 86 9.07 24.37 0.31
N GLY A 87 8.81 24.44 -1.00
CA GLY A 87 9.77 24.91 -2.00
C GLY A 87 10.81 23.88 -2.44
N HIS A 88 10.89 22.71 -1.80
CA HIS A 88 11.75 21.61 -2.26
C HIS A 88 11.13 20.86 -3.43
N ARG A 89 11.96 20.35 -4.35
CA ARG A 89 11.52 19.51 -5.48
C ARG A 89 11.33 18.05 -5.05
N VAL A 90 10.36 17.82 -4.17
CA VAL A 90 10.05 16.50 -3.59
C VAL A 90 8.55 16.25 -3.62
N GLN A 91 8.16 14.98 -3.71
CA GLN A 91 6.77 14.57 -3.58
C GLN A 91 6.54 13.91 -2.22
N LEU A 92 5.65 14.50 -1.42
CA LEU A 92 5.19 13.86 -0.18
C LEU A 92 4.22 12.74 -0.51
N ALA A 93 4.34 11.61 0.18
CA ALA A 93 3.48 10.45 0.00
C ALA A 93 3.04 9.89 1.36
N ILE A 94 1.86 9.28 1.40
CA ILE A 94 1.50 8.34 2.47
C ILE A 94 1.47 6.92 1.94
N LYS A 95 1.65 5.94 2.83
CA LYS A 95 1.46 4.54 2.50
C LYS A 95 0.14 4.02 3.06
N ILE A 96 -0.71 3.47 2.19
CA ILE A 96 -1.94 2.77 2.58
C ILE A 96 -1.72 1.27 2.41
N SER A 97 -2.06 0.49 3.44
CA SER A 97 -1.95 -0.96 3.41
C SER A 97 -3.07 -1.59 2.58
N GLY A 98 -2.74 -2.59 1.76
CA GLY A 98 -3.69 -3.41 1.03
C GLY A 98 -4.24 -4.50 1.95
N ILE A 99 -5.41 -4.24 2.53
CA ILE A 99 -6.08 -5.17 3.42
C ILE A 99 -7.11 -5.95 2.60
N HIS A 100 -6.64 -7.03 1.96
CA HIS A 100 -7.41 -7.75 0.94
C HIS A 100 -8.30 -8.88 1.50
N TRP A 101 -7.99 -9.42 2.68
CA TRP A 101 -8.78 -10.48 3.31
C TRP A 101 -10.08 -9.92 3.91
N TRP A 102 -11.16 -10.71 3.87
CA TRP A 102 -12.53 -10.30 4.18
C TRP A 102 -13.11 -9.19 3.29
N TYR A 103 -12.47 -8.86 2.16
CA TYR A 103 -13.02 -7.87 1.22
C TYR A 103 -14.28 -8.37 0.51
N LYS A 104 -14.40 -9.69 0.29
CA LYS A 104 -15.58 -10.29 -0.39
C LYS A 104 -16.79 -10.49 0.53
N VAL A 105 -16.72 -10.10 1.81
CA VAL A 105 -17.86 -10.18 2.74
C VAL A 105 -18.42 -8.80 3.05
N PRO A 106 -19.73 -8.66 3.32
CA PRO A 106 -20.38 -7.35 3.47
C PRO A 106 -19.75 -6.43 4.52
N SER A 107 -19.18 -7.00 5.59
CA SER A 107 -18.62 -6.22 6.69
C SER A 107 -17.22 -5.69 6.46
N HIS A 108 -16.48 -6.16 5.45
CA HIS A 108 -15.10 -5.72 5.18
C HIS A 108 -14.25 -5.68 6.48
N ALA A 109 -14.41 -6.71 7.34
CA ALA A 109 -14.03 -6.64 8.76
C ALA A 109 -12.54 -6.28 8.98
N ALA A 110 -11.65 -6.74 8.11
CA ALA A 110 -10.24 -6.41 8.21
C ALA A 110 -9.94 -4.94 7.89
N GLU A 111 -10.54 -4.38 6.85
CA GLU A 111 -10.37 -2.97 6.48
C GLU A 111 -10.89 -2.06 7.58
N ILE A 112 -12.09 -2.35 8.09
CA ILE A 112 -12.72 -1.59 9.17
C ILE A 112 -11.82 -1.53 10.41
N THR A 113 -11.24 -2.66 10.79
CA THR A 113 -10.39 -2.73 11.99
C THR A 113 -9.02 -2.12 11.77
N ALA A 114 -8.53 -2.07 10.53
CA ALA A 114 -7.37 -1.28 10.11
C ALA A 114 -7.64 0.23 10.15
N GLY A 115 -8.91 0.66 10.20
CA GLY A 115 -9.31 2.06 10.19
C GLY A 115 -9.84 2.57 8.85
N TYR A 116 -9.94 1.69 7.84
CA TYR A 116 -10.53 2.01 6.55
C TYR A 116 -12.00 1.63 6.56
N TYR A 117 -12.89 2.61 6.74
CA TYR A 117 -14.33 2.36 6.77
C TYR A 117 -14.88 2.18 5.35
N ASN A 118 -14.47 1.11 4.68
CA ASN A 118 -14.89 0.73 3.35
C ASN A 118 -16.02 -0.31 3.45
N LEU A 119 -17.10 -0.10 2.68
CA LEU A 119 -18.23 -1.03 2.53
C LEU A 119 -18.68 -1.05 1.07
N HIS A 120 -19.66 -1.90 0.72
CA HIS A 120 -20.23 -1.93 -0.63
C HIS A 120 -20.83 -0.58 -1.06
N ASP A 121 -21.43 0.18 -0.15
CA ASP A 121 -22.11 1.46 -0.42
C ASP A 121 -21.32 2.68 0.08
N ARG A 122 -20.10 2.47 0.59
CA ARG A 122 -19.25 3.53 1.16
C ARG A 122 -17.80 3.34 0.75
N ASP A 123 -17.26 4.31 0.02
CA ASP A 123 -15.84 4.35 -0.32
C ASP A 123 -15.00 4.77 0.91
N GLY A 124 -14.21 3.83 1.43
CA GLY A 124 -13.32 4.09 2.56
C GLY A 124 -11.99 4.77 2.20
N TYR A 125 -11.62 4.77 0.92
CA TYR A 125 -10.31 5.22 0.43
C TYR A 125 -10.36 6.60 -0.22
N ARG A 126 -11.44 6.93 -0.93
CA ARG A 126 -11.60 8.25 -1.58
C ARG A 126 -11.64 9.42 -0.59
N PRO A 127 -12.21 9.31 0.63
CA PRO A 127 -12.04 10.35 1.65
C PRO A 127 -10.57 10.57 2.03
N ILE A 128 -9.77 9.50 2.11
CA ILE A 128 -8.32 9.63 2.36
C ILE A 128 -7.67 10.36 1.19
N ALA A 129 -7.96 9.96 -0.05
CA ALA A 129 -7.44 10.64 -1.24
C ALA A 129 -7.85 12.13 -1.30
N ARG A 130 -9.10 12.45 -0.94
CA ARG A 130 -9.58 13.84 -0.88
C ARG A 130 -8.83 14.68 0.14
N MET A 131 -8.51 14.10 1.30
CA MET A 131 -7.67 14.76 2.29
C MET A 131 -6.27 15.05 1.72
N LEU A 132 -5.64 14.07 1.05
CA LEU A 132 -4.31 14.23 0.43
C LEU A 132 -4.25 15.35 -0.61
N LYS A 133 -5.37 15.60 -1.31
CA LYS A 133 -5.45 16.58 -2.41
C LYS A 133 -4.97 17.96 -2.00
N ARG A 134 -5.35 18.46 -0.82
CA ARG A 134 -4.92 19.80 -0.37
C ARG A 134 -3.42 19.88 -0.16
N HIS A 135 -2.77 18.76 0.19
CA HIS A 135 -1.33 18.69 0.42
C HIS A 135 -0.52 18.47 -0.86
N ARG A 136 -1.17 18.21 -2.00
CA ARG A 136 -0.53 17.71 -3.24
C ARG A 136 0.31 16.45 -2.97
N ALA A 137 -0.12 15.65 -2.00
CA ALA A 137 0.54 14.41 -1.65
C ALA A 137 0.11 13.28 -2.59
N SER A 138 0.98 12.30 -2.80
CA SER A 138 0.67 11.05 -3.48
C SER A 138 0.23 9.97 -2.50
N LEU A 139 -0.36 8.92 -3.06
CA LEU A 139 -0.76 7.73 -2.33
C LEU A 139 0.08 6.55 -2.84
N ASN A 140 0.85 5.95 -1.95
CA ASN A 140 1.60 4.74 -2.21
C ASN A 140 0.83 3.53 -1.65
N PHE A 141 0.40 2.64 -2.53
CA PHE A 141 -0.40 1.47 -2.18
C PHE A 141 0.43 0.18 -2.26
N THR A 142 -0.07 -0.94 -1.73
CA THR A 142 0.62 -2.24 -1.77
C THR A 142 -0.30 -3.31 -2.34
N CYS A 143 0.22 -4.52 -2.58
CA CYS A 143 -0.50 -5.68 -3.15
C CYS A 143 -0.64 -5.63 -4.69
N ALA A 144 0.18 -4.82 -5.38
CA ALA A 144 0.11 -4.70 -6.83
C ALA A 144 0.54 -5.97 -7.60
N GLU A 145 1.15 -6.94 -6.91
CA GLU A 145 1.60 -8.22 -7.46
C GLU A 145 0.61 -9.38 -7.25
N MET A 146 -0.37 -9.19 -6.36
CA MET A 146 -1.26 -10.27 -5.93
C MET A 146 -2.38 -10.50 -6.93
N ARG A 147 -2.74 -11.78 -7.13
CA ARG A 147 -3.98 -12.17 -7.77
C ARG A 147 -4.95 -12.82 -6.80
N ASP A 148 -6.22 -12.72 -7.12
CA ASP A 148 -7.33 -13.33 -6.39
C ASP A 148 -7.21 -14.85 -6.34
N SER A 149 -6.81 -15.45 -7.45
CA SER A 149 -6.60 -16.88 -7.61
C SER A 149 -5.48 -17.45 -6.74
N GLU A 150 -4.59 -16.60 -6.22
CA GLU A 150 -3.46 -17.00 -5.36
C GLU A 150 -3.85 -17.00 -3.87
N GLN A 151 -5.06 -16.54 -3.53
CA GLN A 151 -5.52 -16.41 -2.15
C GLN A 151 -6.35 -17.63 -1.73
N SER A 152 -6.28 -17.99 -0.45
CA SER A 152 -7.13 -19.07 0.05
C SER A 152 -8.61 -18.65 0.02
N SER A 153 -9.49 -19.55 -0.42
CA SER A 153 -10.93 -19.27 -0.49
C SER A 153 -11.52 -18.89 0.87
N GLN A 154 -11.00 -19.46 1.95
CA GLN A 154 -11.40 -19.16 3.33
C GLN A 154 -11.12 -17.71 3.75
N ALA A 155 -10.16 -17.03 3.11
CA ALA A 155 -9.82 -15.65 3.44
C ALA A 155 -10.84 -14.64 2.90
N MET A 156 -11.76 -15.05 2.00
CA MET A 156 -12.70 -14.15 1.32
C MET A 156 -11.99 -12.92 0.75
N SER A 157 -10.86 -13.19 0.09
CA SER A 157 -9.89 -12.18 -0.29
C SER A 157 -10.10 -11.68 -1.72
N ALA A 158 -9.85 -10.39 -1.94
CA ALA A 158 -9.98 -9.73 -3.25
C ALA A 158 -8.89 -8.64 -3.46
N PRO A 159 -7.60 -8.99 -3.59
CA PRO A 159 -6.55 -8.02 -3.85
C PRO A 159 -6.72 -7.26 -5.18
N GLU A 160 -7.32 -7.86 -6.22
CA GLU A 160 -7.46 -7.24 -7.53
C GLU A 160 -8.59 -6.19 -7.57
N GLU A 161 -9.63 -6.39 -6.76
CA GLU A 161 -10.80 -5.53 -6.70
C GLU A 161 -10.65 -4.37 -5.71
N LEU A 162 -9.48 -4.20 -5.09
CA LEU A 162 -9.20 -3.07 -4.20
C LEU A 162 -9.23 -1.76 -4.98
N GLN A 163 -10.25 -0.93 -4.72
CA GLN A 163 -10.56 0.26 -5.52
C GLN A 163 -9.63 1.47 -5.29
N VAL A 164 -8.54 1.30 -4.54
CA VAL A 164 -7.68 2.39 -4.05
C VAL A 164 -7.08 3.22 -5.19
N LEU A 165 -6.67 2.58 -6.29
CA LEU A 165 -6.13 3.26 -7.47
C LEU A 165 -7.15 4.20 -8.11
N SER A 166 -8.37 3.71 -8.32
CA SER A 166 -9.46 4.50 -8.89
C SER A 166 -9.87 5.67 -8.00
N ALA A 167 -9.91 5.45 -6.68
CA ALA A 167 -10.22 6.51 -5.72
C ALA A 167 -9.20 7.65 -5.76
N GLY A 168 -7.91 7.33 -5.85
CA GLY A 168 -6.83 8.31 -5.92
C GLY A 168 -6.80 9.09 -7.25
N TRP A 169 -6.91 8.40 -8.39
CA TRP A 169 -6.97 9.06 -9.70
C TRP A 169 -8.17 10.01 -9.83
N ARG A 170 -9.33 9.66 -9.26
CA ARG A 170 -10.52 10.54 -9.22
C ARG A 170 -10.31 11.84 -8.45
N GLU A 171 -9.45 11.82 -7.44
CA GLU A 171 -9.10 13.04 -6.69
C GLU A 171 -7.91 13.79 -7.32
N GLY A 172 -7.35 13.27 -8.43
CA GLY A 172 -6.25 13.86 -9.19
C GLY A 172 -4.89 13.60 -8.54
N LEU A 173 -4.73 12.51 -7.79
CA LEU A 173 -3.49 12.18 -7.13
C LEU A 173 -2.57 11.34 -8.03
N ASN A 174 -1.27 11.54 -7.85
CA ASN A 174 -0.29 10.56 -8.31
C ASN A 174 -0.39 9.30 -7.44
N MET A 175 -0.51 8.16 -8.10
CA MET A 175 -0.63 6.84 -7.46
C MET A 175 0.66 6.06 -7.66
N ALA A 176 1.28 5.61 -6.58
CA ALA A 176 2.41 4.69 -6.62
C ALA A 176 2.01 3.35 -5.99
N CYS A 177 2.73 2.28 -6.32
CA CYS A 177 2.52 0.98 -5.70
C CYS A 177 3.82 0.29 -5.26
N GLU A 178 3.64 -0.70 -4.40
CA GLU A 178 4.62 -1.67 -3.98
C GLU A 178 4.04 -3.08 -4.08
N ASN A 179 4.90 -4.09 -4.19
CA ASN A 179 4.49 -5.47 -3.90
C ASN A 179 4.46 -5.71 -2.38
N ALA A 180 3.48 -6.50 -1.92
CA ALA A 180 3.33 -6.82 -0.50
C ALA A 180 4.27 -7.96 -0.05
N LEU A 181 4.46 -8.97 -0.91
CA LEU A 181 5.23 -10.18 -0.64
C LEU A 181 6.41 -10.30 -1.61
N PRO A 182 7.51 -10.99 -1.20
CA PRO A 182 8.64 -11.25 -2.09
C PRO A 182 8.21 -12.16 -3.24
N ARG A 183 8.35 -11.69 -4.49
CA ARG A 183 7.92 -12.40 -5.70
C ARG A 183 8.91 -12.18 -6.84
N TYR A 184 9.38 -13.26 -7.46
CA TYR A 184 10.42 -13.21 -8.52
C TYR A 184 9.94 -13.80 -9.86
N ASP A 185 8.69 -14.25 -9.90
CA ASP A 185 8.07 -14.94 -11.02
C ASP A 185 7.42 -13.96 -12.03
N PRO A 186 7.38 -14.32 -13.33
CA PRO A 186 6.72 -13.50 -14.36
C PRO A 186 5.24 -13.21 -14.08
N THR A 187 4.52 -14.07 -13.37
CA THR A 187 3.10 -13.85 -13.04
C THR A 187 2.92 -12.63 -12.16
N ALA A 188 3.74 -12.49 -11.11
CA ALA A 188 3.75 -11.29 -10.26
C ALA A 188 4.11 -10.03 -11.07
N TYR A 189 5.18 -10.08 -11.86
CA TYR A 189 5.59 -8.96 -12.70
C TYR A 189 4.51 -8.53 -13.70
N ASN A 190 3.83 -9.49 -14.34
CA ASN A 190 2.74 -9.22 -15.28
C ASN A 190 1.51 -8.63 -14.58
N THR A 191 1.24 -9.02 -13.34
CA THR A 191 0.17 -8.44 -12.53
C THR A 191 0.51 -7.00 -12.12
N ILE A 192 1.77 -6.73 -11.75
CA ILE A 192 2.26 -5.36 -11.49
C ILE A 192 2.14 -4.50 -12.76
N LEU A 193 2.56 -5.02 -13.92
CA LEU A 193 2.48 -4.31 -15.20
C LEU A 193 1.03 -3.97 -15.58
N ARG A 194 0.10 -4.90 -15.37
CA ARG A 194 -1.35 -4.67 -15.55
C ARG A 194 -1.81 -3.52 -14.66
N ASN A 195 -1.43 -3.53 -13.38
CA ASN A 195 -1.81 -2.47 -12.44
C ASN A 195 -1.10 -1.13 -12.73
N ALA A 196 0.11 -1.17 -13.30
CA ALA A 196 0.88 0.01 -13.66
C ALA A 196 0.24 0.82 -14.80
N ARG A 197 -0.39 0.11 -15.74
CA ARG A 197 -1.13 0.68 -16.87
C ARG A 197 -2.42 -0.11 -17.08
N PRO A 198 -3.50 0.24 -16.35
CA PRO A 198 -4.77 -0.48 -16.41
C PRO A 198 -5.37 -0.60 -17.80
N HIS A 199 -5.06 0.32 -18.70
CA HIS A 199 -5.53 0.36 -20.10
C HIS A 199 -4.40 0.11 -21.12
N GLY A 200 -3.26 -0.44 -20.68
CA GLY A 200 -2.10 -0.70 -21.53
C GLY A 200 -1.37 0.55 -22.02
N ILE A 201 -0.57 0.37 -23.08
CA ILE A 201 0.22 1.41 -23.73
C ILE A 201 -0.66 2.20 -24.71
N ASN A 202 -0.71 3.51 -24.51
CA ASN A 202 -1.17 4.44 -25.52
C ASN A 202 -0.01 4.82 -26.45
N LYS A 203 -0.08 4.43 -27.73
CA LYS A 203 0.96 4.74 -28.73
C LYS A 203 0.90 6.19 -29.24
N SER A 204 -0.19 6.89 -28.98
CA SER A 204 -0.46 8.23 -29.53
C SER A 204 -0.38 9.33 -28.48
N GLY A 205 0.03 9.02 -27.25
CA GLY A 205 0.09 9.98 -26.14
C GLY A 205 0.21 9.29 -24.79
N PRO A 206 0.09 10.04 -23.67
CA PRO A 206 0.06 9.43 -22.35
C PRO A 206 -1.19 8.54 -22.18
N PRO A 207 -1.09 7.43 -21.43
CA PRO A 207 -2.26 6.63 -21.05
C PRO A 207 -3.21 7.43 -20.15
N GLU A 208 -4.50 7.08 -20.15
CA GLU A 208 -5.52 7.75 -19.33
C GLU A 208 -5.18 7.67 -17.83
N HIS A 209 -4.82 6.48 -17.38
CA HIS A 209 -4.38 6.20 -16.02
C HIS A 209 -3.04 5.45 -16.07
N LYS A 210 -2.06 5.93 -15.30
CA LYS A 210 -0.82 5.20 -15.01
C LYS A 210 -0.43 5.35 -13.55
N LEU A 211 0.30 4.38 -13.04
CA LEU A 211 1.07 4.59 -11.82
C LEU A 211 2.18 5.62 -12.08
N PHE A 212 2.39 6.49 -11.10
CA PHE A 212 3.50 7.42 -11.05
C PHE A 212 4.83 6.70 -10.83
N GLY A 213 4.82 5.61 -10.08
CA GLY A 213 5.99 4.76 -9.88
C GLY A 213 5.64 3.44 -9.19
N PHE A 214 6.56 2.49 -9.28
CA PHE A 214 6.49 1.23 -8.55
C PHE A 214 7.79 1.02 -7.78
N THR A 215 7.68 0.69 -6.49
CA THR A 215 8.85 0.37 -5.66
C THR A 215 8.85 -1.12 -5.33
N TYR A 216 9.86 -1.84 -5.83
CA TYR A 216 9.97 -3.28 -5.62
C TYR A 216 10.55 -3.61 -4.23
N LEU A 217 9.88 -4.52 -3.52
CA LEU A 217 10.28 -5.06 -2.22
C LEU A 217 10.83 -6.48 -2.41
N ARG A 218 12.11 -6.76 -2.19
CA ARG A 218 13.21 -5.90 -1.70
C ARG A 218 14.53 -6.34 -2.34
N LEU A 219 15.50 -5.44 -2.40
CA LEU A 219 16.87 -5.81 -2.73
C LEU A 219 17.39 -6.89 -1.77
N LEU A 220 17.64 -8.06 -2.31
CA LEU A 220 18.24 -9.24 -1.69
C LEU A 220 19.17 -9.87 -2.73
N ASN A 221 20.15 -10.67 -2.30
CA ASN A 221 21.05 -11.39 -3.22
C ASN A 221 20.25 -12.21 -4.25
N GLN A 222 19.19 -12.87 -3.80
CA GLN A 222 18.27 -13.62 -4.65
C GLN A 222 17.64 -12.82 -5.79
N LEU A 223 17.49 -11.50 -5.66
CA LEU A 223 16.94 -10.64 -6.72
C LEU A 223 17.95 -10.40 -7.84
N VAL A 224 19.23 -10.28 -7.48
CA VAL A 224 20.33 -9.87 -8.38
C VAL A 224 21.16 -11.06 -8.88
N GLU A 225 20.65 -12.27 -8.70
CA GLU A 225 21.31 -13.52 -9.10
C GLU A 225 20.46 -14.32 -10.09
N GLY A 226 21.13 -14.94 -11.07
CA GLY A 226 20.54 -15.93 -11.98
C GLY A 226 19.26 -15.48 -12.70
N GLN A 227 18.31 -16.40 -12.78
CA GLN A 227 17.04 -16.18 -13.51
C GLN A 227 16.17 -15.07 -12.90
N ASN A 228 16.27 -14.86 -11.59
CA ASN A 228 15.50 -13.80 -10.93
C ASN A 228 15.92 -12.42 -11.43
N TYR A 229 17.23 -12.21 -11.62
CA TYR A 229 17.74 -10.96 -12.16
C TYR A 229 17.36 -10.75 -13.62
N VAL A 230 17.39 -11.81 -14.44
CA VAL A 230 16.93 -11.76 -15.84
C VAL A 230 15.44 -11.38 -15.92
N ASN A 231 14.60 -12.01 -15.09
CA ASN A 231 13.18 -11.68 -15.01
C ASN A 231 12.95 -10.25 -14.53
N PHE A 232 13.68 -9.82 -13.49
CA PHE A 232 13.56 -8.47 -12.93
C PHE A 232 14.01 -7.39 -13.93
N LYS A 233 15.12 -7.61 -14.64
CA LYS A 233 15.58 -6.71 -15.70
C LYS A 233 14.53 -6.57 -16.80
N THR A 234 13.99 -7.69 -17.27
CA THR A 234 12.92 -7.68 -18.28
C THR A 234 11.68 -6.97 -17.74
N PHE A 235 11.31 -7.19 -16.49
CA PHE A 235 10.21 -6.46 -15.84
C PHE A 235 10.46 -4.95 -15.84
N VAL A 236 11.66 -4.49 -15.51
CA VAL A 236 12.02 -3.05 -15.56
C VAL A 236 11.91 -2.50 -16.98
N ASP A 237 12.41 -3.24 -17.98
CA ASP A 237 12.26 -2.85 -19.39
C ASP A 237 10.78 -2.67 -19.75
N ARG A 238 9.92 -3.60 -19.33
CA ARG A 238 8.47 -3.55 -19.59
C ARG A 238 7.79 -2.42 -18.80
N MET A 239 8.23 -2.11 -17.58
CA MET A 239 7.73 -0.97 -16.80
C MET A 239 8.03 0.35 -17.52
N HIS A 240 9.21 0.48 -18.13
CA HIS A 240 9.62 1.62 -18.94
C HIS A 240 9.05 1.60 -20.38
N ALA A 241 8.07 0.74 -20.67
CA ALA A 241 7.50 0.58 -22.02
C ALA A 241 8.57 0.28 -23.09
N ASN A 242 9.58 -0.50 -22.72
CA ASN A 242 10.78 -0.83 -23.51
C ASN A 242 11.63 0.38 -23.94
N LEU A 243 11.47 1.52 -23.28
CA LEU A 243 12.34 2.68 -23.44
C LEU A 243 13.59 2.55 -22.54
N PRO A 244 14.73 3.14 -22.93
CA PRO A 244 15.87 3.25 -22.05
C PRO A 244 15.52 4.06 -20.80
N HIS A 245 16.25 3.82 -19.71
CA HIS A 245 16.10 4.61 -18.48
C HIS A 245 16.34 6.10 -18.76
N ASP A 246 15.34 6.93 -18.44
CA ASP A 246 15.40 8.39 -18.55
C ASP A 246 15.49 9.01 -17.15
N PRO A 247 16.66 9.55 -16.74
CA PRO A 247 16.82 10.19 -15.44
C PRO A 247 16.09 11.53 -15.31
N CYS A 248 15.59 12.09 -16.42
CA CYS A 248 14.89 13.38 -16.46
C CYS A 248 13.37 13.22 -16.50
N VAL A 249 12.84 11.99 -16.50
CA VAL A 249 11.40 11.70 -16.54
C VAL A 249 10.69 12.18 -15.27
N ASP A 250 9.43 12.62 -15.44
CA ASP A 250 8.53 13.02 -14.35
C ASP A 250 9.16 14.04 -13.35
N PRO A 251 9.69 15.20 -13.83
CA PRO A 251 10.36 16.17 -12.97
C PRO A 251 9.38 16.78 -11.95
N VAL A 252 9.77 16.76 -10.68
CA VAL A 252 8.94 17.31 -9.59
C VAL A 252 9.15 18.81 -9.46
N ALA A 253 8.05 19.57 -9.54
CA ALA A 253 8.05 21.00 -9.27
C ALA A 253 8.34 21.30 -7.79
N PRO A 254 8.86 22.49 -7.45
CA PRO A 254 8.93 22.95 -6.06
C PRO A 254 7.58 22.77 -5.35
N LEU A 255 7.58 22.07 -4.22
CA LEU A 255 6.38 21.77 -3.46
C LEU A 255 5.70 23.07 -3.03
N GLN A 256 4.42 23.20 -3.38
CA GLN A 256 3.59 24.31 -2.95
C GLN A 256 2.99 24.04 -1.57
N ARG A 257 2.70 25.13 -0.84
CA ARG A 257 2.04 25.05 0.46
C ARG A 257 0.68 24.38 0.35
N SER A 258 0.31 23.56 1.34
CA SER A 258 -1.03 22.96 1.46
C SER A 258 -2.12 23.98 1.16
N GLY A 259 -3.14 23.56 0.43
CA GLY A 259 -4.38 24.32 0.28
C GLY A 259 -5.15 24.47 1.60
N PRO A 260 -6.27 25.20 1.58
CA PRO A 260 -7.10 25.43 2.77
C PRO A 260 -7.50 24.13 3.45
N GLU A 261 -7.55 24.15 4.79
CA GLU A 261 -8.02 23.01 5.58
C GLU A 261 -9.50 22.73 5.27
N LEU A 262 -9.84 21.46 5.12
CA LEU A 262 -11.20 20.99 4.87
C LEU A 262 -11.79 20.43 6.15
N THR A 263 -13.08 20.68 6.40
CA THR A 263 -13.75 20.01 7.52
C THR A 263 -13.89 18.52 7.23
N ILE A 264 -14.06 17.71 8.28
CA ILE A 264 -14.22 16.27 8.10
C ILE A 264 -15.47 15.95 7.27
N GLU A 265 -16.54 16.75 7.40
CA GLU A 265 -17.77 16.61 6.61
C GLU A 265 -17.50 16.80 5.11
N MET A 266 -16.71 17.81 4.74
CA MET A 266 -16.33 18.05 3.34
C MET A 266 -15.49 16.90 2.77
N ILE A 267 -14.59 16.34 3.57
CA ILE A 267 -13.79 15.17 3.18
C ILE A 267 -14.70 13.95 2.99
N LEU A 268 -15.65 13.73 3.91
CA LEU A 268 -16.54 12.58 3.92
C LEU A 268 -17.59 12.58 2.81
N GLN A 269 -17.88 13.72 2.17
CA GLN A 269 -18.65 13.75 0.92
C GLN A 269 -18.06 12.86 -0.18
N ALA A 270 -16.78 12.46 -0.07
CA ALA A 270 -16.15 11.55 -1.02
C ALA A 270 -16.60 10.09 -0.86
N ALA A 271 -17.13 9.74 0.30
CA ALA A 271 -17.45 8.36 0.65
C ALA A 271 -18.71 7.84 -0.07
N GLN A 272 -19.59 8.74 -0.51
CA GLN A 272 -20.88 8.38 -1.13
C GLN A 272 -21.26 9.31 -2.29
N PRO A 273 -21.90 8.80 -3.36
CA PRO A 273 -22.03 7.37 -3.66
C PRO A 273 -20.67 6.74 -3.96
N LYS A 274 -20.49 5.46 -3.61
CA LYS A 274 -19.34 4.68 -4.06
C LYS A 274 -19.45 4.50 -5.57
N LEU A 275 -18.37 4.80 -6.29
CA LEU A 275 -18.31 4.73 -7.74
C LEU A 275 -17.62 3.44 -8.16
N ASP A 276 -18.07 2.84 -9.25
CA ASP A 276 -17.40 1.68 -9.85
C ASP A 276 -15.93 2.00 -10.12
N PRO A 277 -14.99 1.05 -10.00
CA PRO A 277 -13.60 1.31 -10.36
C PRO A 277 -13.49 1.64 -11.86
N PHE A 278 -12.41 2.32 -12.26
CA PHE A 278 -12.08 2.39 -13.69
C PHE A 278 -11.86 0.96 -14.22
N PRO A 279 -12.13 0.68 -15.50
CA PRO A 279 -11.93 -0.66 -16.04
C PRO A 279 -10.44 -1.00 -16.06
N PHE A 280 -10.09 -2.23 -15.69
CA PHE A 280 -8.73 -2.75 -15.79
C PHE A 280 -8.73 -3.86 -16.81
N GLU A 281 -7.77 -3.84 -17.73
CA GLU A 281 -7.49 -4.98 -18.60
C GLU A 281 -7.16 -6.21 -17.75
N GLU A 282 -7.61 -7.38 -18.20
CA GLU A 282 -7.39 -8.63 -17.47
C GLU A 282 -5.90 -8.98 -17.38
N HIS A 283 -5.14 -8.66 -18.43
CA HIS A 283 -3.71 -8.90 -18.55
C HIS A 283 -2.99 -7.67 -19.09
N THR A 284 -1.71 -7.52 -18.75
CA THR A 284 -0.85 -6.49 -19.35
C THR A 284 -0.69 -6.73 -20.85
N ASP A 285 -0.68 -5.66 -21.63
CA ASP A 285 -0.40 -5.66 -23.06
C ASP A 285 1.10 -5.81 -23.37
N LEU A 286 1.95 -5.67 -22.35
CA LEU A 286 3.40 -5.76 -22.48
C LEU A 286 4.00 -6.71 -21.42
N PRO A 287 3.80 -8.03 -21.55
CA PRO A 287 4.22 -8.99 -20.53
C PRO A 287 5.73 -9.28 -20.53
N VAL A 288 6.22 -9.72 -19.38
CA VAL A 288 7.41 -10.54 -19.24
C VAL A 288 7.03 -11.95 -19.72
N GLN A 289 7.59 -12.38 -20.84
CA GLN A 289 7.44 -13.77 -21.30
C GLN A 289 8.30 -14.67 -20.41
N GLY A 290 7.77 -15.81 -19.97
CA GLY A 290 8.63 -16.88 -19.47
C GLY A 290 9.53 -17.34 -20.62
N LEU A 291 10.82 -17.61 -20.36
CA LEU A 291 11.75 -18.07 -21.39
C LEU A 291 11.21 -19.33 -22.10
N GLY A 292 10.64 -19.10 -23.27
CA GLY A 292 10.20 -20.09 -24.24
C GLY A 292 10.47 -19.52 -25.62
N GLY A 293 11.76 -19.29 -25.93
CA GLY A 293 12.22 -18.91 -27.27
C GLY A 293 13.05 -17.62 -27.30
N ILE A 294 14.28 -17.77 -27.80
CA ILE A 294 15.23 -16.73 -28.21
C ILE A 294 16.13 -16.13 -27.11
N GLY A 295 17.15 -16.94 -26.78
CA GLY A 295 18.57 -16.60 -26.58
C GLY A 295 18.98 -15.19 -26.18
N GLY A 296 19.56 -15.11 -24.98
CA GLY A 296 20.39 -14.02 -24.51
C GLY A 296 20.96 -14.37 -23.14
N ASP A 297 21.95 -15.26 -23.11
CA ASP A 297 22.71 -15.53 -21.88
C ASP A 297 23.39 -14.24 -21.43
N VAL A 298 23.01 -13.75 -20.26
CA VAL A 298 23.72 -12.68 -19.57
C VAL A 298 24.36 -13.32 -18.35
N GLU A 299 25.66 -13.60 -18.43
CA GLU A 299 26.47 -14.02 -17.28
C GLU A 299 26.46 -12.90 -16.23
N GLY A 300 26.00 -13.24 -15.02
CA GLY A 300 26.20 -12.40 -13.83
C GLY A 300 27.66 -12.44 -13.38
N PRO A 301 28.15 -11.43 -12.65
CA PRO A 301 29.54 -11.36 -12.24
C PRO A 301 29.86 -12.44 -11.19
N THR A 302 30.52 -13.53 -11.60
CA THR A 302 31.20 -14.49 -10.72
C THR A 302 32.66 -14.07 -10.52
N GLY A 303 32.90 -13.13 -9.60
CA GLY A 303 34.25 -12.76 -9.17
C GLY A 303 34.80 -13.74 -8.13
N GLY A 304 35.25 -14.93 -8.56
CA GLY A 304 36.05 -15.82 -7.74
C GLY A 304 37.53 -15.44 -7.82
N MET A 305 38.10 -14.86 -6.75
CA MET A 305 39.55 -14.83 -6.58
C MET A 305 39.99 -16.10 -5.86
N GLY A 306 40.40 -17.10 -6.63
CA GLY A 306 41.32 -18.14 -6.16
C GLY A 306 42.74 -17.65 -6.39
N GLY A 307 43.48 -17.38 -5.32
CA GLY A 307 44.90 -17.05 -5.34
C GLY A 307 45.58 -17.73 -4.16
N GLU A 308 46.50 -18.63 -4.48
CA GLU A 308 47.27 -19.47 -3.56
C GLU A 308 48.01 -18.66 -2.49
N VAL A 309 47.91 -19.09 -1.23
CA VAL A 309 48.78 -18.61 -0.15
C VAL A 309 49.91 -19.64 0.01
N GLN A 310 51.12 -19.25 -0.39
CA GLN A 310 52.34 -19.99 -0.08
C GLN A 310 52.76 -19.73 1.37
N ASP A 311 52.98 -20.82 2.09
CA ASP A 311 53.58 -20.92 3.41
C ASP A 311 55.12 -20.94 3.29
N PRO A 312 55.85 -20.13 4.07
CA PRO A 312 57.23 -20.44 4.40
C PRO A 312 57.38 -20.58 5.92
N THR A 313 57.63 -21.81 6.35
CA THR A 313 58.09 -22.16 7.69
C THR A 313 59.48 -21.57 7.97
N GLY A 314 59.71 -21.12 9.21
CA GLY A 314 61.02 -20.66 9.67
C GLY A 314 61.05 -20.23 11.14
N SER A 315 61.22 -21.22 12.02
CA SER A 315 61.54 -21.11 13.45
C SER A 315 62.55 -20.00 13.78
N MET A 316 62.30 -19.25 14.87
CA MET A 316 63.28 -18.92 15.93
C MET A 316 62.59 -18.21 17.10
N GLY A 317 62.76 -18.76 18.30
CA GLY A 317 62.11 -18.33 19.53
C GLY A 317 62.66 -17.02 20.12
N GLY A 318 61.91 -16.51 21.11
CA GLY A 318 62.32 -15.39 21.96
C GLY A 318 61.22 -15.04 22.94
N GLU A 319 61.54 -15.12 24.22
CA GLU A 319 60.68 -14.95 25.39
C GLU A 319 60.02 -13.56 25.50
N LEU A 320 58.92 -13.53 26.25
CA LEU A 320 58.24 -12.34 26.80
C LEU A 320 59.18 -11.44 27.60
N PRO A 321 58.82 -10.16 27.77
CA PRO A 321 58.51 -9.74 29.13
C PRO A 321 57.20 -8.95 29.25
N ALA A 322 56.67 -8.97 30.48
CA ALA A 322 55.45 -8.36 30.93
C ALA A 322 55.59 -6.88 31.32
N THR A 323 54.42 -6.24 31.55
CA THR A 323 54.15 -4.94 32.22
C THR A 323 54.46 -3.69 31.38
N VAL A 324 53.60 -2.66 31.32
CA VAL A 324 52.67 -2.07 32.31
C VAL A 324 51.29 -1.80 31.69
#